data_AF-A0A3D5GDV8-F1
#
_entry.id   AF-A0A3D5GDV8-F1
#
_cell.length_a   1.000
_cell.length_b   1.000
_cell.length_c   1.000
_cell.angle_alpha   90.00
_cell.angle_beta   90.00
_cell.angle_gamma   90.00
#
_symmetry.space_group_name_H-M   'P 1'
#
loop_
_entity.id
_entity.type
_entity.pdbx_description
1 polymer ?
#
loop_
_entity_poly.entity_id
_entity_poly.type
_entity_poly.pdbx_seq_one_letter_code
_entity_poly.pdbx_strand_id
1 'polypeptide(L)'
;MISENQSSSSAIGESKIIHKSTSVVNPRSRFVTEETVALLFNISPEQIYRIECCHYMVYVHAQGISRFVSYADFPPIVEVNPPTSEDFTGWYKRWNTKQAPQFWTQFYTYNFKNAFSVDSLLEWGKLVGTIKSVIALSALQQLRDVYAQEKDLMENF
;
A
#
# COMPACT_ATOMS: atom_id res chain seq x y z
N MET A 1 44.13 -11.98 18.87
CA MET A 1 43.43 -11.11 17.91
C MET A 1 43.33 -11.85 16.59
N ILE A 2 42.11 -12.14 16.16
CA ILE A 2 41.53 -11.87 14.82
C ILE A 2 40.07 -12.27 14.98
N SER A 3 39.20 -11.26 14.98
CA SER A 3 37.75 -11.43 14.95
C SER A 3 37.34 -11.88 13.56
N GLU A 4 36.69 -13.03 13.45
CA GLU A 4 35.89 -13.37 12.27
C GLU A 4 34.48 -12.81 12.48
N ASN A 5 34.21 -11.71 11.79
CA ASN A 5 32.90 -11.12 11.63
C ASN A 5 31.97 -12.13 10.95
N GLN A 6 31.00 -12.66 11.69
CA GLN A 6 29.81 -13.28 11.10
C GLN A 6 29.01 -12.20 10.38
N SER A 7 29.08 -12.24 9.05
CA SER A 7 28.27 -11.44 8.15
C SER A 7 26.79 -11.75 8.35
N SER A 8 26.06 -10.76 8.86
CA SER A 8 24.64 -10.45 8.61
C SER A 8 23.76 -11.62 8.12
N SER A 9 23.22 -12.36 9.08
CA SER A 9 21.96 -13.06 8.93
C SER A 9 20.86 -12.01 8.71
N SER A 10 20.45 -11.80 7.46
CA SER A 10 19.18 -11.14 7.16
C SER A 10 18.09 -12.09 7.64
N ALA A 11 17.57 -11.84 8.85
CA ALA A 11 16.46 -12.60 9.39
C ALA A 11 15.29 -12.52 8.40
N ILE A 12 14.96 -13.64 7.76
CA ILE A 12 13.69 -13.82 7.07
C ILE A 12 12.64 -13.79 8.17
N GLY A 13 12.13 -12.59 8.46
CA GLY A 13 11.07 -12.41 9.45
C GLY A 13 9.84 -13.18 9.00
N GLU A 14 9.25 -13.97 9.91
CA GLU A 14 7.91 -14.51 9.68
C GLU A 14 6.97 -13.34 9.37
N SER A 15 6.10 -13.51 8.35
CA SER A 15 5.14 -12.47 8.00
C SER A 15 4.29 -12.11 9.20
N LYS A 16 4.14 -10.81 9.45
CA LYS A 16 3.34 -10.28 10.57
C LYS A 16 1.83 -10.30 10.29
N ILE A 17 1.44 -10.78 9.11
CA ILE A 17 0.05 -10.78 8.63
C ILE A 17 -0.61 -12.11 8.97
N ILE A 18 -1.73 -12.03 9.70
CA ILE A 18 -2.52 -13.16 10.16
C ILE A 18 -3.92 -13.06 9.54
N HIS A 19 -4.32 -14.06 8.76
CA HIS A 19 -5.68 -14.16 8.25
C HIS A 19 -6.58 -14.87 9.27
N LYS A 20 -7.41 -14.11 10.00
CA LYS A 20 -8.29 -14.65 11.06
C LYS A 20 -9.59 -15.26 10.53
N SER A 21 -9.95 -14.99 9.27
CA SER A 21 -11.16 -15.55 8.67
C SER A 21 -10.92 -16.98 8.16
N THR A 22 -11.44 -17.96 8.90
CA THR A 22 -11.24 -19.40 8.66
C THR A 22 -12.05 -19.97 7.49
N SER A 23 -13.11 -19.30 7.03
CA SER A 23 -13.97 -19.80 5.95
C SER A 23 -13.94 -18.97 4.67
N VAL A 24 -13.84 -17.63 4.79
CA VAL A 24 -13.83 -16.71 3.64
C VAL A 24 -12.85 -15.58 3.89
N VAL A 25 -11.77 -15.55 3.10
CA VAL A 25 -10.80 -14.46 3.09
C VAL A 25 -11.41 -13.26 2.37
N ASN A 26 -11.31 -12.07 2.98
CA ASN A 26 -11.75 -10.85 2.30
C ASN A 26 -10.87 -10.62 1.06
N PRO A 27 -11.43 -10.50 -0.15
CA PRO A 27 -10.63 -10.34 -1.38
C PRO A 27 -9.69 -9.12 -1.36
N ARG A 28 -10.04 -8.06 -0.61
CA ARG A 28 -9.23 -6.84 -0.50
C ARG A 28 -8.04 -6.99 0.44
N SER A 29 -7.93 -8.10 1.17
CA SER A 29 -6.74 -8.40 1.97
C SER A 29 -5.47 -8.51 1.14
N ARG A 30 -5.59 -8.77 -0.17
CA ARG A 30 -4.45 -8.73 -1.11
C ARG A 30 -3.77 -7.37 -1.22
N PHE A 31 -4.43 -6.28 -0.81
CA PHE A 31 -3.85 -4.93 -0.81
C PHE A 31 -3.19 -4.59 0.53
N VAL A 32 -3.21 -5.51 1.50
CA VAL A 32 -2.65 -5.28 2.84
C VAL A 32 -1.26 -5.88 2.89
N THR A 33 -0.25 -5.02 2.99
CA THR A 33 1.15 -5.41 3.22
C THR A 33 1.71 -4.70 4.45
N GLU A 34 2.84 -5.18 4.97
CA GLU A 34 3.53 -4.54 6.10
C GLU A 34 3.95 -3.11 5.73
N GLU A 35 4.43 -2.89 4.52
CA GLU A 35 4.84 -1.59 3.98
C GLU A 35 3.64 -0.65 3.87
N THR A 36 2.50 -1.14 3.38
CA THR A 36 1.29 -0.32 3.25
C THR A 36 0.77 0.12 4.62
N VAL A 37 0.82 -0.77 5.62
CA VAL A 37 0.47 -0.44 7.02
C VAL A 37 1.47 0.54 7.63
N ALA A 38 2.76 0.33 7.39
CA ALA A 38 3.83 1.22 7.85
C ALA A 38 3.63 2.65 7.32
N LEU A 39 3.36 2.78 6.02
CA LEU A 39 3.05 4.05 5.37
C LEU A 39 1.75 4.68 5.90
N LEU A 40 0.68 3.88 6.08
CA LEU A 40 -0.61 4.36 6.58
C LEU A 40 -0.49 5.01 7.97
N PHE A 41 0.40 4.49 8.80
CA PHE A 41 0.59 4.97 10.17
C PHE A 41 1.84 5.78 10.40
N ASN A 42 2.64 6.01 9.34
CA ASN A 42 3.91 6.72 9.41
C ASN A 42 4.82 6.14 10.51
N ILE A 43 4.99 4.81 10.48
CA ILE A 43 5.85 4.03 11.37
C ILE A 43 6.81 3.16 10.55
N SER A 44 7.86 2.66 11.18
CA SER A 44 8.74 1.65 10.58
C SER A 44 8.05 0.27 10.56
N PRO A 45 8.28 -0.58 9.55
CA PRO A 45 7.77 -1.95 9.53
C PRO A 45 8.13 -2.75 10.79
N GLU A 46 9.30 -2.52 11.39
CA GLU A 46 9.78 -3.16 12.62
C GLU A 46 8.89 -2.84 13.83
N GLN A 47 8.23 -1.68 13.84
CA GLN A 47 7.33 -1.26 14.91
C GLN A 47 5.96 -1.96 14.84
N ILE A 48 5.66 -2.64 13.73
CA ILE A 48 4.47 -3.47 13.58
C ILE A 48 4.69 -4.77 14.38
N TYR A 49 3.77 -5.08 15.29
CA TYR A 49 3.78 -6.33 16.03
C TYR A 49 2.96 -7.41 15.31
N ARG A 50 1.77 -7.04 14.81
CA ARG A 50 0.93 -7.91 13.97
C ARG A 50 -0.14 -7.14 13.22
N ILE A 51 -0.56 -7.71 12.10
CA ILE A 51 -1.66 -7.26 11.26
C ILE A 51 -2.65 -8.42 11.18
N GLU A 52 -3.89 -8.24 11.63
CA GLU A 52 -4.91 -9.26 11.55
C GLU A 52 -5.96 -8.89 10.48
N CYS A 53 -5.95 -9.63 9.38
CA CYS A 53 -6.96 -9.55 8.33
C CYS A 53 -8.21 -10.28 8.81
N CYS A 54 -9.14 -9.54 9.42
CA CYS A 54 -10.46 -10.01 9.83
C CYS A 54 -11.44 -9.97 8.65
N HIS A 55 -12.65 -10.48 8.85
CA HIS A 55 -13.59 -10.63 7.73
C HIS A 55 -14.02 -9.30 7.10
N TYR A 56 -14.23 -8.25 7.90
CA TYR A 56 -14.68 -6.93 7.41
C TYR A 56 -13.66 -5.80 7.55
N MET A 57 -12.60 -6.00 8.34
CA MET A 57 -11.64 -4.97 8.71
C MET A 57 -10.25 -5.58 8.90
N VAL A 58 -9.24 -4.72 8.95
CA VAL A 58 -7.88 -5.06 9.30
C VAL A 58 -7.60 -4.51 10.69
N TYR A 59 -7.21 -5.35 11.64
CA TYR A 59 -6.71 -4.90 12.94
C TYR A 59 -5.20 -4.75 12.87
N VAL A 60 -4.69 -3.60 13.29
CA VAL A 60 -3.25 -3.33 13.35
C VAL A 60 -2.85 -3.10 14.79
N HIS A 61 -1.85 -3.87 15.23
CA HIS A 61 -1.17 -3.70 16.49
C HIS A 61 0.31 -3.42 16.25
N ALA A 62 0.73 -2.23 16.66
CA ALA A 62 2.08 -1.72 16.50
C ALA A 62 2.45 -0.85 17.71
N GLN A 63 3.70 -0.38 17.78
CA GLN A 63 4.14 0.49 18.86
C GLN A 63 3.26 1.74 18.96
N GLY A 64 2.56 1.90 20.09
CA GLY A 64 1.65 3.03 20.33
C GLY A 64 0.37 3.00 19.48
N ILE A 65 0.08 1.91 18.77
CA ILE A 65 -1.06 1.78 17.86
C ILE A 65 -1.82 0.48 18.12
N SER A 66 -3.11 0.60 18.40
CA SER A 66 -4.06 -0.52 18.43
C SER A 66 -5.37 -0.02 17.81
N ARG A 67 -5.63 -0.38 16.55
CA ARG A 67 -6.80 0.13 15.82
C ARG A 67 -7.29 -0.79 14.72
N PHE A 68 -8.58 -0.68 14.43
CA PHE A 68 -9.19 -1.30 13.26
C PHE A 68 -9.23 -0.31 12.09
N VAL A 69 -8.94 -0.80 10.90
CA VAL A 69 -8.86 -0.07 9.63
C VAL A 69 -9.79 -0.73 8.61
N SER A 70 -10.41 0.05 7.73
CA SER A 70 -11.22 -0.51 6.65
C SER A 70 -10.32 -1.07 5.55
N TYR A 71 -10.71 -2.18 4.92
CA TYR A 71 -10.09 -2.59 3.66
C TYR A 71 -10.19 -1.54 2.54
N ALA A 72 -11.11 -0.57 2.66
CA ALA A 72 -11.22 0.54 1.71
C ALA A 72 -10.18 1.65 1.94
N ASP A 73 -9.44 1.60 3.05
CA ASP A 73 -8.34 2.54 3.31
C ASP A 73 -7.05 2.08 2.63
N PHE A 74 -6.93 0.80 2.27
CA PHE A 74 -5.77 0.23 1.61
C PHE A 74 -5.85 0.41 0.08
N PRO A 75 -4.92 1.16 -0.53
CA PRO A 75 -4.85 1.35 -1.97
C PRO A 75 -4.41 0.06 -2.68
N PRO A 76 -4.87 -0.20 -3.91
CA PRO A 76 -4.33 -1.26 -4.75
C PRO A 76 -2.81 -1.14 -4.98
N ILE A 77 -2.15 -2.29 -5.10
CA ILE A 77 -0.72 -2.43 -5.33
C ILE A 77 -0.43 -3.20 -6.64
N VAL A 78 0.78 -3.08 -7.18
CA VAL A 78 1.16 -3.64 -8.50
C VAL A 78 1.42 -5.15 -8.42
N GLU A 79 1.87 -5.62 -7.27
CA GLU A 79 2.36 -6.99 -7.04
C GLU A 79 1.24 -8.04 -6.96
N VAL A 80 -0.02 -7.61 -7.04
CA VAL A 80 -1.20 -8.47 -6.88
C VAL A 80 -2.21 -8.24 -8.01
N ASN A 81 -3.21 -9.13 -8.06
CA ASN A 81 -4.29 -9.01 -9.04
C ASN A 81 -4.95 -7.63 -8.99
N PRO A 82 -5.17 -7.01 -10.17
CA PRO A 82 -5.71 -5.66 -10.26
C PRO A 82 -7.09 -5.53 -9.61
N PRO A 83 -7.53 -4.30 -9.30
CA PRO A 83 -8.84 -4.08 -8.74
C PRO A 83 -9.95 -4.46 -9.73
N THR A 84 -10.99 -5.09 -9.19
CA THR A 84 -12.18 -5.57 -9.91
C THR A 84 -13.37 -4.66 -9.63
N SER A 85 -14.44 -4.78 -10.42
CA SER A 85 -15.70 -4.02 -10.20
C SER A 85 -16.28 -4.21 -8.79
N GLU A 86 -16.06 -5.36 -8.16
CA GLU A 86 -16.49 -5.63 -6.78
C GLU A 86 -15.67 -4.84 -5.75
N ASP A 87 -14.39 -4.60 -6.03
CA ASP A 87 -13.55 -3.74 -5.19
C ASP A 87 -14.07 -2.31 -5.22
N PHE A 88 -14.31 -1.76 -6.41
CA PHE A 88 -14.90 -0.42 -6.59
C PHE A 88 -16.24 -0.30 -5.87
N THR A 89 -17.12 -1.29 -6.03
CA THR A 89 -18.43 -1.31 -5.35
C THR A 89 -18.27 -1.26 -3.84
N GLY A 90 -17.32 -2.02 -3.29
CA GLY A 90 -17.03 -2.01 -1.86
C GLY A 90 -16.49 -0.69 -1.36
N TRP A 91 -15.59 -0.07 -2.11
CA TRP A 91 -15.04 1.23 -1.75
C TRP A 91 -16.10 2.32 -1.75
N TYR A 92 -16.93 2.41 -2.80
CA TYR A 92 -18.02 3.38 -2.87
C TYR A 92 -19.06 3.21 -1.75
N LYS A 93 -19.28 1.97 -1.28
CA LYS A 93 -20.15 1.71 -0.11
C LYS A 93 -19.57 2.22 1.21
N ARG A 94 -18.25 2.42 1.30
CA ARG A 94 -17.57 2.86 2.53
C ARG A 94 -17.24 4.34 2.53
N TRP A 95 -16.95 4.93 1.38
CA TRP A 95 -16.55 6.33 1.29
C TRP A 95 -17.76 7.25 1.15
N ASN A 96 -17.93 8.16 2.10
CA ASN A 96 -19.03 9.14 2.10
C ASN A 96 -19.00 10.06 0.87
N THR A 97 -17.81 10.44 0.40
CA THR A 97 -17.61 11.36 -0.73
C THR A 97 -17.54 10.65 -2.07
N LYS A 98 -17.67 9.31 -2.11
CA LYS A 98 -17.35 8.47 -3.27
C LYS A 98 -15.93 8.66 -3.79
N GLN A 99 -15.03 9.21 -2.97
CA GLN A 99 -13.63 9.43 -3.30
C GLN A 99 -12.75 8.67 -2.32
N ALA A 100 -11.61 8.23 -2.82
CA ALA A 100 -10.58 7.58 -2.04
C ALA A 100 -10.06 8.51 -0.92
N PRO A 101 -9.64 7.95 0.23
CA PRO A 101 -9.06 8.74 1.30
C PRO A 101 -7.73 9.37 0.86
N GLN A 102 -7.37 10.48 1.50
CA GLN A 102 -6.14 11.22 1.20
C GLN A 102 -4.88 10.34 1.24
N PHE A 103 -4.87 9.32 2.10
CA PHE A 103 -3.79 8.35 2.19
C PHE A 103 -3.44 7.70 0.84
N TRP A 104 -4.41 7.44 -0.04
CA TRP A 104 -4.12 6.86 -1.36
C TRP A 104 -3.17 7.73 -2.17
N THR A 105 -3.38 9.05 -2.14
CA THR A 105 -2.50 10.00 -2.83
C THR A 105 -1.09 9.99 -2.25
N GLN A 106 -0.97 9.91 -0.92
CA GLN A 106 0.33 9.81 -0.24
C GLN A 106 1.04 8.51 -0.61
N PHE A 107 0.32 7.40 -0.62
CA PHE A 107 0.82 6.08 -0.99
C PHE A 107 1.35 6.05 -2.44
N TYR A 108 0.59 6.51 -3.41
CA TYR A 108 1.05 6.50 -4.80
C TYR A 108 2.19 7.50 -5.05
N THR A 109 2.18 8.65 -4.35
CA THR A 109 3.32 9.58 -4.39
C THR A 109 4.59 8.92 -3.87
N TYR A 110 4.50 8.18 -2.76
CA TYR A 110 5.63 7.42 -2.22
C TYR A 110 6.14 6.39 -3.24
N ASN A 111 5.25 5.60 -3.84
CA ASN A 111 5.67 4.56 -4.78
C ASN A 111 6.25 5.12 -6.08
N PHE A 112 5.76 6.25 -6.60
CA PHE A 112 6.39 6.91 -7.75
C PHE A 112 7.82 7.35 -7.45
N LYS A 113 8.04 7.97 -6.28
CA LYS A 113 9.37 8.44 -5.86
C LYS A 113 10.37 7.33 -5.55
N ASN A 114 9.87 6.14 -5.21
CA ASN A 114 10.69 4.98 -4.89
C ASN A 114 10.70 3.93 -6.02
N ALA A 115 10.15 4.24 -7.19
CA ALA A 115 10.21 3.36 -8.33
C ALA A 115 11.68 3.19 -8.77
N PHE A 116 12.11 1.95 -8.97
CA PHE A 116 13.51 1.62 -9.25
C PHE A 116 13.87 1.69 -10.74
N SER A 117 12.88 1.89 -11.61
CA SER A 117 13.06 2.00 -13.06
C SER A 117 11.86 2.70 -13.70
N VAL A 118 12.04 3.17 -14.95
CA VAL A 118 10.96 3.74 -15.77
C VAL A 118 9.81 2.74 -15.96
N ASP A 119 10.13 1.45 -16.12
CA ASP A 119 9.13 0.39 -16.25
C ASP A 119 8.30 0.22 -14.96
N SER A 120 8.96 0.20 -13.79
CA SER A 120 8.29 0.14 -12.49
C SER A 120 7.39 1.37 -12.28
N LEU A 121 7.90 2.56 -12.62
CA LEU A 121 7.13 3.80 -12.56
C LEU A 121 5.89 3.71 -13.46
N LEU A 122 6.05 3.21 -14.69
CA LEU A 122 4.95 3.00 -15.64
C LEU A 122 3.90 2.00 -15.12
N GLU A 123 4.29 0.92 -14.44
CA GLU A 123 3.35 -0.02 -13.84
C GLU A 123 2.47 0.64 -12.78
N TRP A 124 3.09 1.39 -11.86
CA TRP A 124 2.35 2.20 -10.89
C TRP A 124 1.44 3.23 -11.59
N GLY A 125 1.91 3.87 -12.66
CA GLY A 125 1.14 4.84 -13.44
C GLY A 125 -0.09 4.21 -14.10
N LYS A 126 0.05 3.01 -14.67
CA LYS A 126 -1.06 2.21 -15.21
C LYS A 126 -2.08 1.84 -14.13
N LEU A 127 -1.60 1.45 -12.95
CA LEU A 127 -2.46 1.14 -11.81
C LEU A 127 -3.30 2.36 -11.39
N VAL A 128 -2.67 3.53 -11.22
CA VAL A 128 -3.38 4.80 -10.95
C VAL A 128 -4.36 5.12 -12.08
N GLY A 129 -4.00 4.85 -13.34
CA GLY A 129 -4.89 4.97 -14.49
C GLY A 129 -6.18 4.14 -14.38
N THR A 130 -6.09 2.94 -13.81
CA THR A 130 -7.22 2.03 -13.55
C THR A 130 -8.16 2.58 -12.47
N ILE A 131 -7.61 3.19 -11.42
CA ILE A 131 -8.39 3.68 -10.27
C ILE A 131 -8.69 5.19 -10.31
N LYS A 132 -8.30 5.90 -11.37
CA LYS A 132 -8.45 7.37 -11.46
C LYS A 132 -9.85 7.90 -11.20
N SER A 133 -10.89 7.08 -11.43
CA SER A 133 -12.30 7.44 -11.22
C SER A 133 -12.65 7.64 -9.74
N VAL A 134 -11.91 7.03 -8.83
CA VAL A 134 -12.12 7.17 -7.38
C VAL A 134 -11.23 8.22 -6.73
N ILE A 135 -10.23 8.74 -7.44
CA ILE A 135 -9.30 9.74 -6.91
C ILE A 135 -9.88 11.14 -7.19
N ALA A 136 -9.84 12.02 -6.19
CA ALA A 136 -10.22 13.42 -6.40
C ALA A 136 -9.38 14.08 -7.51
N LEU A 137 -9.98 14.94 -8.33
CA LEU A 137 -9.31 15.51 -9.51
C LEU A 137 -8.01 16.24 -9.17
N SER A 138 -7.99 17.01 -8.07
CA SER A 138 -6.79 17.72 -7.60
C SER A 138 -5.68 16.75 -7.19
N ALA A 139 -6.03 15.69 -6.45
CA ALA A 139 -5.10 14.63 -6.08
C ALA A 139 -4.58 13.85 -7.30
N LEU A 140 -5.43 13.60 -8.30
CA LEU A 140 -5.03 12.96 -9.54
C LEU A 140 -4.04 13.84 -10.32
N GLN A 141 -4.23 15.16 -10.34
CA GLN A 141 -3.29 16.07 -10.97
C GLN A 141 -1.94 16.05 -10.25
N GLN A 142 -1.94 16.10 -8.91
CA GLN A 142 -0.72 15.94 -8.12
C GLN A 142 0.04 14.65 -8.46
N LEU A 143 -0.67 13.52 -8.60
CA LEU A 143 -0.05 12.24 -8.97
C LEU A 143 0.56 12.29 -10.38
N ARG A 144 -0.08 12.98 -11.34
CA ARG A 144 0.48 13.16 -12.69
C ARG A 144 1.74 14.00 -12.68
N ASP A 145 1.74 15.07 -11.88
CA ASP A 145 2.88 15.97 -11.78
C ASP A 145 4.09 15.24 -11.17
N VAL A 146 3.87 14.46 -10.10
CA VAL A 146 4.91 13.60 -9.50
C VAL A 146 5.40 12.56 -10.51
N TYR A 147 4.50 11.85 -11.19
CA TYR A 147 4.89 10.87 -12.21
C TYR A 147 5.77 11.49 -13.29
N ALA A 148 5.40 12.67 -13.81
CA ALA A 148 6.15 13.35 -14.85
C ALA A 148 7.55 13.77 -14.37
N GLN A 149 7.65 14.27 -13.14
CA GLN A 149 8.93 14.64 -12.52
C GLN A 149 9.85 13.43 -12.35
N GLU A 150 9.36 12.34 -11.75
CA GLU A 150 10.16 11.13 -11.53
C GLU A 150 10.57 10.48 -12.86
N LYS A 151 9.70 10.50 -13.86
CA LYS A 151 10.03 9.99 -15.19
C LYS A 151 11.15 10.78 -15.84
N ASP A 152 11.05 12.12 -15.82
CA ASP A 152 12.07 13.01 -16.37
C ASP A 152 13.44 12.82 -15.69
N LEU A 153 13.44 12.66 -14.36
CA LEU A 153 14.65 12.34 -13.60
C LEU A 153 15.26 10.99 -13.97
N MET A 154 14.46 9.97 -14.25
CA MET A 154 14.97 8.64 -14.62
C MET A 154 15.44 8.53 -16.06
N GLU A 155 14.89 9.34 -16.98
CA GLU A 155 15.25 9.30 -18.41
C GLU A 155 16.44 10.22 -18.76
N ASN A 156 16.68 11.28 -17.97
CA ASN A 156 17.70 12.29 -18.28
C ASN A 156 18.99 12.19 -17.42
N PHE A 157 19.10 11.21 -16.54
CA PHE A 157 20.30 10.89 -15.75
C PHE A 157 20.86 9.52 -16.13
#